data_AF-A0A1Z9GGB1-F1
#
_entry.id   AF-A0A1Z9GGB1-F1
#
_cell.length_a   1.000
_cell.length_b   1.000
_cell.length_c   1.000
_cell.angle_alpha   90.00
_cell.angle_beta   90.00
_cell.angle_gamma   90.00
#
_symmetry.space_group_name_H-M   'P 1'
#
loop_
_entity.id
_entity.type
_entity.pdbx_description
1 polymer ?
#
loop_
_entity_poly.entity_id
_entity_poly.type
_entity_poly.pdbx_seq_one_letter_code
_entity_poly.pdbx_strand_id
1 'polypeptide(L)'
;MSFLAKKEYRPAAIIGACLMLAACGSDVADSLGYGKSPPDEFTVISRPPLILPPDYNLRPPGSGTARTTALKPNEIAKILVLGKENKPTEKNTTGEDKLLENAAATNPTGDSIREQIENDRTGTVSKSPETVETLVRDSK
;
A
#
# COMPACT_ATOMS: atom_id res chain seq x y z
N MET A 1 -72.11 -16.74 2.07
CA MET A 1 -72.46 -15.68 3.05
C MET A 1 -71.22 -15.20 3.81
N SER A 2 -70.10 -14.95 3.12
CA SER A 2 -68.78 -14.67 3.74
C SER A 2 -68.06 -13.47 3.11
N PHE A 3 -68.66 -12.86 2.07
CA PHE A 3 -68.10 -11.69 1.38
C PHE A 3 -68.53 -10.35 2.00
N LEU A 4 -69.67 -10.28 2.68
CA LEU A 4 -70.16 -9.04 3.29
C LEU A 4 -69.39 -8.70 4.58
N ALA A 5 -69.07 -9.69 5.41
CA ALA A 5 -68.25 -9.51 6.61
C ALA A 5 -66.89 -8.87 6.29
N LYS A 6 -66.19 -9.36 5.25
CA LYS A 6 -64.90 -8.81 4.82
C LYS A 6 -64.96 -7.34 4.41
N LYS A 7 -66.09 -6.81 3.96
CA LYS A 7 -66.18 -5.42 3.47
C LYS A 7 -66.14 -4.40 4.61
N GLU A 8 -66.72 -4.73 5.77
CA GLU A 8 -66.76 -3.85 6.95
C GLU A 8 -65.51 -3.98 7.84
N TYR A 9 -64.81 -5.11 7.79
CA TYR A 9 -63.51 -5.26 8.48
C TYR A 9 -62.34 -4.61 7.72
N ARG A 10 -62.49 -4.24 6.45
CA ARG A 10 -61.46 -3.53 5.66
C ARG A 10 -61.06 -2.18 6.25
N PRO A 11 -61.98 -1.25 6.59
CA PRO A 11 -61.59 0.01 7.23
C PRO A 11 -60.96 -0.23 8.60
N ALA A 12 -61.48 -1.18 9.39
CA ALA A 12 -60.91 -1.53 10.69
C ALA A 12 -59.48 -2.11 10.57
N ALA A 13 -59.22 -2.94 9.57
CA ALA A 13 -57.89 -3.47 9.30
C ALA A 13 -56.90 -2.39 8.83
N ILE A 14 -57.36 -1.44 8.01
CA ILE A 14 -56.53 -0.30 7.56
C ILE A 14 -56.19 0.61 8.74
N ILE A 15 -57.17 0.94 9.58
CA ILE A 15 -56.95 1.76 10.78
C ILE A 15 -56.01 1.04 11.76
N GLY A 16 -56.21 -0.27 11.97
CA GLY A 16 -55.32 -1.09 12.79
C GLY A 16 -53.89 -1.13 12.27
N ALA A 17 -53.70 -1.24 10.95
CA ALA A 17 -52.38 -1.20 10.32
C ALA A 17 -51.69 0.17 10.49
N CYS A 18 -52.44 1.27 10.32
CA CYS A 18 -51.91 2.62 10.55
C CYS A 18 -51.49 2.84 12.01
N LEU A 19 -52.26 2.33 12.98
CA LEU A 19 -51.92 2.42 14.40
C LEU A 19 -50.66 1.60 14.75
N MET A 20 -50.49 0.42 14.14
CA MET A 20 -49.27 -0.39 14.31
C MET A 20 -48.03 0.30 13.73
N LEU A 21 -48.16 0.98 12.58
CA LEU A 21 -47.04 1.76 12.00
C LEU A 21 -46.72 3.01 12.84
N ALA A 22 -47.73 3.70 13.37
CA ALA A 22 -47.54 4.87 14.22
C ALA A 22 -46.88 4.53 15.56
N ALA A 23 -47.17 3.36 16.14
CA ALA A 23 -46.59 2.89 17.39
C ALA A 23 -45.10 2.53 17.28
N CYS A 24 -44.60 2.23 16.08
CA CYS A 24 -43.20 1.88 15.85
C CYS A 24 -42.32 3.10 15.56
N GLY A 25 -42.87 4.32 15.46
CA GLY A 25 -42.12 5.47 14.93
C GLY A 25 -41.31 6.29 15.95
N SER A 26 -41.65 6.24 17.24
CA SER A 26 -41.12 7.18 18.24
C SER A 26 -39.64 6.95 18.58
N ASP A 27 -39.22 5.69 18.72
CA ASP A 27 -37.87 5.34 19.21
C ASP A 27 -36.94 4.80 18.10
N VAL A 28 -37.44 4.70 16.86
CA VAL A 28 -36.64 4.23 15.72
C VAL A 28 -35.59 5.27 15.32
N ALA A 29 -35.85 6.57 15.46
CA ALA A 29 -34.85 7.59 15.21
C ALA A 29 -33.69 7.54 16.22
N ASP A 30 -33.99 7.33 17.51
CA ASP A 30 -32.98 7.22 18.56
C ASP A 30 -32.19 5.90 18.48
N SER A 31 -32.85 4.77 18.21
CA SER A 31 -32.17 3.48 18.03
C SER A 31 -31.33 3.39 16.74
N LEU A 32 -31.70 4.14 15.69
CA LEU A 32 -30.88 4.30 14.47
C LEU A 32 -29.78 5.36 14.62
N GLY A 33 -29.62 5.98 15.80
CA GLY A 33 -28.56 6.94 16.08
C GLY A 33 -28.74 8.33 15.45
N TYR A 34 -29.97 8.66 15.01
CA TYR A 34 -30.33 10.02 14.59
C TYR A 34 -30.59 10.96 15.78
N GLY A 35 -30.74 10.40 16.99
CA GLY A 35 -30.84 11.14 18.24
C GLY A 35 -29.53 11.83 18.62
N LYS A 36 -29.61 13.08 19.08
CA LYS A 36 -28.46 13.81 19.63
C LYS A 36 -28.20 13.31 21.05
N SER A 37 -27.26 12.38 21.19
CA SER A 37 -26.66 12.02 22.48
C SER A 37 -25.34 12.80 22.63
N PRO A 38 -25.33 13.98 23.28
CA PRO A 38 -24.09 14.67 23.55
C PRO A 38 -23.25 13.80 24.50
N PRO A 39 -21.97 13.51 24.16
CA PRO A 39 -21.10 12.76 25.06
C PRO A 39 -20.88 13.57 26.34
N ASP A 40 -20.77 12.88 27.49
CA ASP A 40 -20.56 13.50 28.79
C ASP A 40 -19.19 14.20 28.85
N GLU A 41 -19.20 15.50 28.60
CA GLU A 41 -18.04 16.38 28.57
C GLU A 41 -17.41 16.61 29.96
N PHE A 42 -18.07 16.16 31.03
CA PHE A 42 -17.55 16.21 32.39
C PHE A 42 -17.05 14.86 32.92
N THR A 43 -17.10 13.80 32.11
CA THR A 43 -16.50 12.52 32.49
C THR A 43 -14.99 12.67 32.64
N VAL A 44 -14.49 12.58 33.87
CA VAL A 44 -13.06 12.56 34.17
C VAL A 44 -12.51 11.16 33.94
N ILE A 45 -11.80 10.96 32.83
CA ILE A 45 -11.06 9.73 32.57
C ILE A 45 -9.72 9.78 33.31
N SER A 46 -9.51 8.87 34.25
CA SER A 46 -8.20 8.68 34.90
C SER A 46 -7.22 8.09 33.89
N ARG A 47 -6.18 8.85 33.54
CA ARG A 47 -5.09 8.35 32.69
C ARG A 47 -4.09 7.60 33.57
N PRO A 48 -3.48 6.51 33.07
CA PRO A 48 -2.36 5.89 33.78
C PRO A 48 -1.29 6.96 34.03
N PRO A 49 -0.64 6.96 35.20
CA PRO A 49 0.43 7.90 35.48
C PRO A 49 1.51 7.77 34.41
N LEU A 50 2.01 8.91 33.91
CA LEU A 50 3.18 8.93 33.03
C LEU A 50 4.40 8.60 33.89
N ILE A 51 4.72 7.31 34.00
CA ILE A 51 5.96 6.85 34.59
C ILE A 51 7.03 6.99 33.52
N LEU A 52 8.04 7.80 33.80
CA LEU A 52 9.25 7.83 33.01
C LEU A 52 9.96 6.47 33.22
N PRO A 53 10.15 5.64 32.17
CA PRO A 53 10.91 4.41 32.33
C PRO A 53 12.30 4.73 32.91
N PRO A 54 12.84 3.90 33.80
CA PRO A 54 14.12 4.14 34.48
C PRO A 54 15.33 4.23 33.52
N ASP A 55 15.14 3.89 32.24
CA ASP A 55 16.18 3.81 31.22
C ASP A 55 16.30 5.06 30.34
N TYR A 56 16.13 6.26 30.90
CA TYR A 56 16.48 7.51 30.19
C TYR A 56 18.01 7.74 30.05
N ASN A 57 18.83 6.83 30.60
CA ASN A 57 20.29 6.84 30.48
C ASN A 57 20.82 5.93 29.36
N LEU A 58 20.04 5.68 28.31
CA LEU A 58 20.65 5.16 27.09
C LEU A 58 21.70 6.16 26.61
N ARG A 59 22.97 5.75 26.68
CA ARG A 59 24.07 6.52 26.11
C ARG A 59 23.68 6.84 24.66
N PRO A 60 23.70 8.12 24.24
CA PRO A 60 23.46 8.46 22.85
C PRO A 60 24.32 7.56 21.98
N PRO A 61 23.74 6.89 20.96
CA PRO A 61 24.52 6.03 20.08
C PRO A 61 25.69 6.86 19.59
N GLY A 62 26.92 6.39 19.88
CA GLY A 62 28.12 7.16 19.59
C GLY A 62 28.13 7.57 18.12
N SER A 63 28.73 8.72 17.82
CA SER A 63 28.81 9.32 16.48
C SER A 63 29.56 8.48 15.42
N GLY A 64 29.72 7.17 15.62
CA GLY A 64 30.38 6.23 14.73
C GLY A 64 29.77 4.82 14.69
N THR A 65 28.68 4.52 15.41
CA THR A 65 27.90 3.31 15.11
C THR A 65 27.15 3.55 13.81
N ALA A 66 27.40 2.71 12.80
CA ALA A 66 26.75 2.78 11.50
C ALA A 66 25.24 2.96 11.71
N ARG A 67 24.74 4.16 11.39
CA ARG A 67 23.30 4.39 11.35
C ARG A 67 22.78 3.37 10.35
N THR A 68 21.91 2.47 10.78
CA THR A 68 21.15 1.66 9.82
C THR A 68 20.39 2.68 8.97
N THR A 69 20.84 2.89 7.73
CA THR A 69 20.16 3.80 6.82
C THR A 69 18.72 3.29 6.74
N ALA A 70 17.77 4.11 7.20
CA ALA A 70 16.37 3.77 7.08
C ALA A 70 16.10 3.56 5.59
N LEU A 71 15.67 2.35 5.22
CA LEU A 71 15.35 2.02 3.84
C LEU A 71 14.32 3.03 3.33
N LYS A 72 14.54 3.56 2.13
CA LYS A 72 13.59 4.51 1.56
C LYS A 72 12.26 3.78 1.32
N PRO A 73 11.09 4.42 1.47
CA PRO A 73 9.80 3.78 1.25
C PRO A 73 9.69 3.06 -0.11
N ASN A 74 10.31 3.62 -1.16
CA ASN A 74 10.37 2.99 -2.48
C ASN A 74 11.16 1.68 -2.51
N GLU A 75 12.22 1.56 -1.70
CA GLU A 75 13.01 0.33 -1.59
C GLU A 75 12.21 -0.74 -0.85
N ILE A 76 11.49 -0.35 0.21
CA ILE A 76 10.60 -1.25 0.95
C ILE A 76 9.47 -1.75 0.03
N ALA A 77 8.82 -0.86 -0.72
CA ALA A 77 7.78 -1.22 -1.67
C ALA A 77 8.31 -2.16 -2.77
N LYS A 78 9.52 -1.90 -3.28
CA LYS A 78 10.16 -2.77 -4.26
C LYS A 78 10.40 -4.18 -3.68
N ILE A 79 10.97 -4.29 -2.48
CA ILE A 79 11.19 -5.58 -1.82
C ILE A 79 9.87 -6.33 -1.58
N LEU A 80 8.81 -5.62 -1.23
CA LEU A 80 7.50 -6.23 -1.00
C LEU A 80 6.86 -6.77 -2.29
N VAL A 81 6.99 -6.03 -3.40
CA VAL A 81 6.36 -6.39 -4.69
C VAL A 81 7.19 -7.42 -5.47
N LEU A 82 8.51 -7.23 -5.55
CA LEU A 82 9.42 -8.10 -6.32
C LEU A 82 9.97 -9.27 -5.49
N GLY A 83 9.77 -9.26 -4.18
CA GLY A 83 10.51 -10.11 -3.26
C GLY A 83 11.92 -9.56 -3.00
N LYS A 84 12.55 -10.07 -1.94
CA LYS A 84 13.96 -9.78 -1.65
C LYS A 84 14.81 -10.34 -2.79
N GLU A 85 15.50 -9.48 -3.51
CA GLU A 85 16.51 -9.90 -4.48
C GLU A 85 17.59 -10.70 -3.73
N ASN A 86 17.63 -12.01 -3.99
CA ASN A 86 18.69 -12.87 -3.51
C ASN A 86 19.93 -12.57 -4.35
N LYS A 87 20.59 -11.44 -4.09
CA LYS A 87 21.91 -11.21 -4.64
C LYS A 87 22.81 -12.30 -4.05
N PRO A 88 23.43 -13.18 -4.88
CA PRO A 88 24.35 -14.18 -4.37
C PRO A 88 25.43 -13.44 -3.58
N THR A 89 25.50 -13.73 -2.27
CA THR A 89 26.49 -13.12 -1.37
C THR A 89 27.84 -13.85 -1.50
N GLU A 90 27.85 -15.00 -2.14
CA GLU A 90 29.06 -15.77 -2.41
C GLU A 90 29.71 -15.31 -3.71
N LYS A 91 31.03 -15.10 -3.65
CA LYS A 91 31.84 -14.84 -4.84
C LYS A 91 31.84 -16.13 -5.66
N ASN A 92 31.61 -16.00 -6.96
CA ASN A 92 31.73 -17.11 -7.89
C ASN A 92 33.06 -17.83 -7.69
N THR A 93 33.02 -19.15 -7.73
CA THR A 93 34.22 -19.99 -7.75
C THR A 93 34.91 -19.87 -9.11
N THR A 94 36.20 -20.19 -9.17
CA THR A 94 36.97 -20.19 -10.43
C THR A 94 36.38 -21.10 -11.51
N GLY A 95 35.61 -22.13 -11.13
CA GLY A 95 34.90 -22.99 -12.08
C GLY A 95 33.65 -22.32 -12.65
N GLU A 96 32.89 -21.63 -11.81
CA GLU A 96 31.70 -20.88 -12.21
C GLU A 96 32.05 -19.72 -13.14
N ASP A 97 33.15 -19.01 -12.89
CA ASP A 97 33.60 -17.93 -13.77
C ASP A 97 33.91 -18.42 -15.20
N LYS A 98 34.53 -19.59 -15.34
CA LYS A 98 34.78 -20.19 -16.66
C LYS A 98 33.50 -20.64 -17.37
N LEU A 99 32.52 -21.12 -16.62
CA LEU A 99 31.22 -21.49 -17.19
C LEU A 99 30.46 -20.25 -17.66
N LEU A 100 30.54 -19.14 -16.90
CA LEU A 100 29.95 -17.86 -17.27
C LEU A 100 30.65 -17.25 -18.49
N GLU A 101 31.98 -17.34 -18.58
CA GLU A 101 32.75 -16.89 -19.75
C GLU A 101 32.34 -17.67 -21.02
N ASN A 102 32.21 -18.99 -20.92
CA ASN A 102 31.76 -19.83 -22.04
C ASN A 102 30.28 -19.57 -22.42
N ALA A 103 29.42 -19.31 -21.43
CA ALA A 103 28.03 -18.95 -21.67
C ALA A 103 27.91 -17.58 -22.34
N ALA A 104 28.71 -16.59 -21.90
CA ALA A 104 28.77 -15.26 -22.49
C ALA A 104 29.35 -15.27 -23.92
N ALA A 105 30.29 -16.17 -24.22
CA ALA A 105 30.86 -16.33 -25.55
C ALA A 105 29.86 -16.94 -26.56
N THR A 106 28.95 -17.80 -26.09
CA THR A 106 27.98 -18.49 -26.95
C THR A 106 26.67 -17.74 -27.11
N ASN A 107 26.27 -16.95 -26.12
CA ASN A 107 25.20 -15.98 -26.22
C ASN A 107 25.54 -14.81 -25.29
N PRO A 108 26.05 -13.67 -25.80
CA PRO A 108 25.95 -12.43 -25.06
C PRO A 108 24.45 -12.20 -24.92
N THR A 109 23.88 -12.61 -23.79
CA THR A 109 22.50 -12.32 -23.43
C THR A 109 22.51 -10.86 -23.03
N GLY A 110 22.74 -10.00 -24.01
CA GLY A 110 22.85 -8.58 -23.86
C GLY A 110 21.48 -8.06 -23.48
N ASP A 111 21.44 -7.29 -22.41
CA ASP A 111 20.32 -6.40 -22.05
C ASP A 111 19.90 -5.44 -23.18
N SER A 112 20.55 -5.50 -24.34
CA SER A 112 20.30 -4.66 -25.52
C SER A 112 18.95 -4.93 -26.18
N ILE A 113 18.22 -6.02 -25.88
CA ILE A 113 16.86 -6.20 -26.44
C ILE A 113 15.92 -5.11 -25.92
N ARG A 114 16.00 -4.78 -24.62
CA ARG A 114 15.18 -3.72 -24.03
C ARG A 114 15.58 -2.35 -24.57
N GLU A 115 16.87 -2.15 -24.74
CA GLU A 115 17.44 -0.93 -25.34
C GLU A 115 17.07 -0.78 -26.81
N GLN A 116 17.06 -1.88 -27.57
CA GLN A 116 16.65 -1.90 -28.98
C GLN A 116 15.16 -1.58 -29.11
N ILE A 117 14.30 -2.18 -28.29
CA ILE A 117 12.86 -1.86 -28.28
C ILE A 117 12.64 -0.38 -27.93
N GLU A 118 13.40 0.15 -26.97
CA GLU A 118 13.29 1.56 -26.59
C GLU A 118 13.76 2.48 -27.73
N ASN A 119 14.91 2.18 -28.35
CA ASN A 119 15.44 2.91 -29.50
C ASN A 119 14.46 2.91 -30.69
N ASP A 120 13.83 1.76 -30.98
CA ASP A 120 12.79 1.65 -32.01
C ASP A 120 11.55 2.48 -31.66
N ARG A 121 11.19 2.56 -30.37
CA ARG A 121 10.05 3.33 -29.86
C ARG A 121 10.28 4.84 -29.90
N THR A 122 11.46 5.31 -29.51
CA THR A 122 11.81 6.73 -29.41
C THR A 122 12.42 7.28 -30.70
N GLY A 123 12.81 6.41 -31.64
CA GLY A 123 13.55 6.78 -32.84
C GLY A 123 14.98 7.24 -32.54
N THR A 124 15.51 6.92 -31.37
CA THR A 124 16.88 7.26 -30.96
C THR A 124 17.81 6.08 -31.16
N VAL A 125 19.12 6.33 -31.28
CA VAL A 125 20.12 5.27 -31.28
C VAL A 125 21.11 5.55 -30.15
N SER A 126 21.12 4.68 -29.15
CA SER A 126 22.17 4.69 -28.13
C SER A 126 23.48 4.18 -28.72
N LYS A 127 24.54 4.98 -28.59
CA LYS A 127 25.90 4.64 -29.01
C LYS A 127 26.85 4.84 -27.84
N SER A 128 28.02 4.22 -27.91
CA SER A 128 29.01 4.33 -26.84
C SER A 128 29.43 5.80 -26.67
N PRO A 129 29.71 6.25 -25.44
CA PRO A 129 30.09 7.64 -25.17
C PRO A 129 31.30 8.09 -26.00
N GLU A 130 32.23 7.19 -26.29
CA GLU A 130 33.38 7.46 -27.16
C GLU A 130 32.97 7.85 -28.58
N THR A 131 32.02 7.13 -29.19
CA THR A 131 31.52 7.47 -30.54
C THR A 131 30.68 8.75 -30.58
N VAL A 132 30.02 9.10 -29.48
CA VAL A 132 29.29 10.37 -29.38
C VAL A 132 30.27 11.54 -29.29
N GLU A 133 31.34 11.39 -28.51
CA GLU A 133 32.37 12.43 -28.36
C GLU A 133 33.11 12.70 -29.68
N THR A 134 33.44 11.66 -30.46
CA THR A 134 34.08 11.85 -31.76
C THR A 134 33.19 12.61 -32.74
N LEU A 135 31.90 12.29 -32.81
CA LEU A 135 30.94 12.94 -33.70
C LEU A 135 30.70 14.41 -33.35
N VAL A 136 30.60 14.74 -32.05
CA VAL A 136 30.44 16.12 -31.59
C VAL A 136 31.69 16.95 -31.86
N ARG A 137 32.87 16.33 -31.75
CA ARG A 137 34.14 16.99 -32.05
C ARG A 137 34.31 17.28 -33.54
N ASP A 138 33.83 16.39 -34.40
CA ASP A 138 33.91 16.52 -35.87
C ASP A 138 32.87 17.53 -36.42
N SER A 139 31.77 17.76 -35.70
CA SER A 139 30.71 18.71 -36.12
C SER A 139 31.01 20.19 -35.79
N LYS A 140 32.20 20.52 -35.28
CA LYS A 140 32.59 21.87 -34.86
C LYS A 140 33.85 22.34 -35.57
#